data_AF-A0A136KI19-F1
#
_entry.id   AF-A0A136KI19-F1
#
_cell.length_a   1.000
_cell.length_b   1.000
_cell.length_c   1.000
_cell.angle_alpha   90.00
_cell.angle_beta   90.00
_cell.angle_gamma   90.00
#
_symmetry.space_group_name_H-M   'P 1'
#
loop_
_entity.id
_entity.type
_entity.pdbx_description
1 polymer ?
#
loop_
_entity_poly.entity_id
_entity_poly.type
_entity_poly.pdbx_seq_one_letter_code
_entity_poly.pdbx_strand_id
1 'polypeptide(L)'
;MQTPVLSKRNIFLLLTVCSTTMFAAFFLLFLRLPPEIPLYYSYIEKEKHIAPLLHIFIIPLSLYLSIVLNQVLVKFLLKENSLYQSIFMYMNISLMIFTTLLFIQILLRIV
;
A
#
# COMPACT_ATOMS: atom_id res chain seq x y z
N MET A 1 19.80 20.10 16.06
CA MET A 1 19.81 19.18 14.90
C MET A 1 18.43 19.22 14.25
N GLN A 2 18.28 19.94 13.14
CA GLN A 2 17.10 19.80 12.30
C GLN A 2 17.26 18.47 11.55
N THR A 3 16.54 17.44 11.97
CA THR A 3 16.39 16.27 11.11
C THR A 3 15.72 16.75 9.82
N PRO A 4 16.16 16.28 8.64
CA PRO A 4 15.49 16.62 7.39
C PRO A 4 14.12 15.95 7.43
N VAL A 5 13.13 16.64 7.99
CA VAL A 5 11.74 16.20 7.98
C VAL A 5 11.36 16.08 6.51
N LEU A 6 11.13 14.84 6.05
CA LEU A 6 10.76 14.56 4.68
C LEU A 6 9.49 15.37 4.40
N SER A 7 9.60 16.36 3.51
CA SER A 7 8.49 17.26 3.21
C SER A 7 7.26 16.47 2.78
N LYS A 8 6.05 16.95 3.10
CA LYS A 8 4.78 16.37 2.62
C LYS A 8 4.81 16.07 1.11
N ARG A 9 5.52 16.91 0.34
CA ARG A 9 5.76 16.72 -1.09
C ARG A 9 6.50 15.41 -1.41
N ASN A 10 7.52 15.06 -0.63
CA ASN A 10 8.32 13.86 -0.83
C ASN A 10 7.53 12.60 -0.52
N ILE A 11 6.66 12.62 0.50
CA ILE A 11 5.75 11.51 0.81
C ILE A 11 4.79 11.29 -0.35
N PHE A 12 4.21 12.36 -0.90
CA PHE A 12 3.30 12.24 -2.05
C PHE A 12 4.02 11.72 -3.30
N LEU A 13 5.24 12.20 -3.58
CA LEU A 13 6.07 11.67 -4.66
C LEU A 13 6.38 10.17 -4.47
N LEU A 14 6.73 9.76 -3.25
CA LEU A 14 6.99 8.35 -2.94
C LEU A 14 5.73 7.50 -3.16
N LEU A 15 4.57 7.98 -2.71
CA LEU A 15 3.29 7.32 -2.93
C LEU A 15 3.00 7.14 -4.42
N THR A 16 3.19 8.20 -5.22
CA THR A 16 3.02 8.09 -6.67
C THR A 16 3.97 7.07 -7.29
N VAL A 17 5.24 7.04 -6.88
CA VAL A 17 6.23 6.07 -7.38
C VAL A 17 5.81 4.64 -7.01
N CYS A 18 5.42 4.40 -5.76
CA CYS A 18 4.94 3.10 -5.29
C CYS A 18 3.69 2.65 -6.06
N SER A 19 2.70 3.51 -6.21
CA SER A 19 1.48 3.21 -6.97
C SER A 19 1.78 2.91 -8.43
N THR A 20 2.56 3.75 -9.11
CA THR A 20 2.96 3.51 -10.50
C THR A 20 3.73 2.20 -10.65
N THR A 21 4.59 1.86 -9.70
CA THR A 21 5.33 0.59 -9.70
C THR A 21 4.38 -0.61 -9.58
N MET A 22 3.39 -0.55 -8.68
CA MET A 22 2.36 -1.59 -8.55
C MET A 22 1.55 -1.74 -9.85
N PHE A 23 1.07 -0.64 -10.43
CA PHE A 23 0.33 -0.68 -11.69
C PHE A 23 1.18 -1.23 -12.83
N ALA A 24 2.43 -0.78 -12.96
CA ALA A 24 3.35 -1.29 -13.98
C ALA A 24 3.56 -2.81 -13.83
N ALA A 25 3.80 -3.30 -12.61
CA ALA A 25 3.93 -4.73 -12.34
C ALA A 25 2.66 -5.52 -12.71
N PHE A 26 1.48 -4.98 -12.38
CA PHE A 26 0.20 -5.59 -12.75
C PHE A 26 0.04 -5.68 -14.28
N PHE A 27 0.26 -4.58 -15.02
CA PHE A 27 0.11 -4.56 -16.47
C PHE A 27 1.12 -5.47 -17.18
N LEU A 28 2.37 -5.54 -16.70
CA LEU A 28 3.40 -6.42 -17.25
C LEU A 28 3.04 -7.91 -17.10
N LEU A 29 2.33 -8.26 -16.01
CA LEU A 29 1.94 -9.63 -15.70
C LEU A 29 0.50 -9.95 -16.11
N PHE A 30 -0.28 -8.96 -16.56
CA PHE A 30 -1.73 -9.09 -16.80
C PHE A 30 -2.11 -10.26 -17.70
N LEU A 31 -1.36 -10.49 -18.79
CA LEU A 31 -1.62 -11.59 -19.73
C LEU A 31 -1.36 -12.99 -19.15
N ARG A 32 -0.64 -13.08 -18.04
CA ARG A 32 -0.30 -14.34 -17.36
C ARG A 32 -1.17 -14.59 -16.13
N LEU A 33 -1.91 -13.58 -15.66
CA LEU A 33 -2.73 -13.70 -14.47
C LEU A 33 -4.02 -14.48 -14.79
N PRO A 34 -4.44 -15.41 -13.93
CA PRO A 34 -5.75 -16.02 -14.02
C PRO A 34 -6.84 -14.96 -13.80
N PRO A 35 -8.05 -15.16 -14.35
CA PRO A 35 -9.18 -14.24 -14.15
C PRO A 35 -9.64 -14.15 -12.68
N GLU A 36 -9.21 -15.13 -11.89
CA GLU A 36 -9.66 -15.41 -10.54
C GLU A 36 -8.45 -15.66 -9.64
N ILE A 37 -8.40 -15.00 -8.48
CA ILE A 37 -7.26 -15.04 -7.55
C ILE A 37 -7.68 -15.46 -6.14
N PRO A 38 -6.92 -16.33 -5.47
CA PRO A 38 -7.21 -16.73 -4.10
C PRO A 38 -6.80 -15.60 -3.15
N LEU A 39 -7.77 -14.76 -2.76
CA LEU A 39 -7.55 -13.64 -1.84
C LEU A 39 -8.02 -13.96 -0.42
N TYR A 40 -9.02 -14.83 -0.26
CA TYR A 40 -9.68 -15.05 1.02
C TYR A 40 -9.35 -16.42 1.62
N TYR A 41 -8.13 -16.55 2.13
CA TYR A 41 -7.64 -17.79 2.77
C TYR A 41 -8.29 -18.11 4.12
N SER A 42 -9.12 -17.20 4.66
CA SER A 42 -9.77 -17.35 5.97
C SER A 42 -11.09 -18.13 5.94
N TYR A 43 -11.70 -18.34 4.76
CA TYR A 43 -12.93 -19.12 4.68
C TYR A 43 -12.63 -20.62 4.83
N ILE A 44 -13.54 -21.37 5.46
CA ILE A 44 -13.40 -22.83 5.59
C ILE A 44 -13.74 -23.51 4.26
N GLU A 45 -14.66 -22.92 3.49
CA GLU A 45 -15.09 -23.41 2.19
C GLU A 45 -14.12 -22.92 1.09
N LYS A 46 -13.42 -23.87 0.46
CA LYS A 46 -12.42 -23.59 -0.58
C LYS A 46 -12.99 -22.84 -1.79
N GLU A 47 -14.27 -23.03 -2.09
CA GLU A 47 -14.95 -22.37 -3.21
C GLU A 47 -15.08 -20.85 -3.03
N LYS A 48 -15.09 -20.37 -1.78
CA LYS A 48 -15.20 -18.94 -1.45
C LYS A 48 -13.86 -18.21 -1.37
N HIS A 49 -12.74 -18.91 -1.62
CA HIS A 49 -11.40 -18.29 -1.57
C HIS A 49 -11.12 -17.42 -2.78
N ILE A 50 -11.89 -17.65 -3.85
CA ILE A 50 -11.64 -17.13 -5.17
C ILE A 50 -12.35 -15.79 -5.32
N ALA A 51 -11.58 -14.76 -5.65
CA ALA A 51 -12.07 -13.42 -5.90
C ALA A 51 -11.75 -13.02 -7.35
N PRO A 52 -12.58 -12.18 -7.99
CA PRO A 52 -12.25 -11.59 -9.28
C PRO A 52 -10.90 -10.87 -9.22
N LEU A 53 -10.06 -11.01 -10.26
CA LEU A 53 -8.72 -10.42 -10.35
C LEU A 53 -8.65 -8.95 -9.92
N LEU A 54 -9.69 -8.16 -10.25
CA LEU A 54 -9.79 -6.75 -9.89
C LEU A 54 -9.75 -6.47 -8.37
N HIS A 55 -10.09 -7.45 -7.53
CA HIS A 55 -10.01 -7.30 -6.07
C HIS A 55 -8.57 -7.08 -5.59
N ILE A 56 -7.55 -7.40 -6.39
CA ILE A 56 -6.16 -7.08 -6.04
C ILE A 56 -5.92 -5.58 -5.87
N PHE A 57 -6.74 -4.72 -6.50
CA PHE A 57 -6.67 -3.27 -6.35
C PHE A 57 -7.12 -2.75 -4.99
N ILE A 58 -7.73 -3.60 -4.15
CA ILE A 58 -8.01 -3.27 -2.74
C ILE A 58 -6.71 -2.95 -2.00
N ILE A 59 -5.59 -3.61 -2.36
CA ILE A 59 -4.28 -3.39 -1.73
C ILE A 59 -3.77 -1.95 -1.94
N PRO A 60 -3.57 -1.44 -3.17
CA PRO A 60 -3.16 -0.05 -3.39
C PRO A 60 -4.18 0.96 -2.86
N LEU A 61 -5.47 0.65 -2.92
CA LEU A 61 -6.51 1.52 -2.37
C LEU A 61 -6.40 1.63 -0.84
N SER A 62 -6.17 0.51 -0.16
CA SER A 62 -5.98 0.49 1.29
C SER A 62 -4.75 1.29 1.71
N LEU A 63 -3.64 1.20 0.94
CA LEU A 63 -2.44 2.00 1.18
C LEU A 63 -2.73 3.50 1.11
N TYR A 64 -3.45 3.92 0.07
CA TYR A 64 -3.83 5.32 -0.10
C TYR A 64 -4.69 5.81 1.07
N LEU A 65 -5.71 5.04 1.45
CA LEU A 65 -6.57 5.34 2.59
C LEU A 65 -5.79 5.42 3.91
N SER A 66 -4.89 4.47 4.18
CA SER A 66 -4.06 4.47 5.38
C SER A 66 -3.17 5.71 5.47
N ILE A 67 -2.56 6.15 4.37
CA ILE A 67 -1.73 7.36 4.37
C ILE A 67 -2.57 8.61 4.61
N VAL A 68 -3.73 8.72 3.96
CA VAL A 68 -4.66 9.85 4.16
C VAL A 68 -5.12 9.89 5.62
N LEU A 69 -5.55 8.76 6.18
CA LEU A 69 -5.96 8.66 7.58
C LEU A 69 -4.82 9.04 8.53
N ASN A 70 -3.60 8.57 8.28
CA ASN A 70 -2.44 8.93 9.09
C ASN A 70 -2.16 10.44 9.06
N GLN A 71 -2.29 11.09 7.90
CA GLN A 71 -2.13 12.55 7.81
C GLN A 71 -3.22 13.31 8.56
N VAL A 72 -4.47 12.82 8.49
CA VAL A 72 -5.60 13.39 9.24
C VAL A 72 -5.34 13.23 10.75
N LEU A 73 -4.96 12.04 11.22
CA LEU A 73 -4.67 11.77 12.63
C LEU A 73 -3.53 12.65 13.17
N VAL A 74 -2.44 12.81 12.42
CA VAL A 74 -1.33 13.69 12.80
C VAL A 74 -1.79 15.14 12.94
N LYS A 75 -2.66 15.62 12.05
CA LYS A 75 -3.18 16.99 12.09
C LYS A 75 -4.15 17.21 13.26
N PHE A 76 -5.02 16.24 13.56
CA PHE A 76 -6.08 16.39 14.56
C PHE A 76 -5.65 16.04 15.99
N LEU A 77 -4.84 15.00 16.18
CA LEU A 77 -4.56 14.44 17.51
C LEU A 77 -3.21 14.88 18.10
N LEU A 78 -2.22 15.18 17.25
CA LEU A 78 -0.80 15.16 17.65
C LEU A 78 -0.10 16.51 17.50
N LYS A 79 -0.85 17.62 17.63
CA LYS A 79 -0.41 19.04 17.62
C LYS A 79 1.12 19.21 17.66
N GLU A 80 1.70 19.73 16.56
CA GLU A 80 3.10 20.20 16.34
C GLU A 80 4.28 19.48 17.02
N ASN A 81 4.08 18.32 17.66
CA ASN A 81 5.14 17.62 18.34
C ASN A 81 5.97 16.86 17.31
N SER A 82 7.20 17.31 17.12
CA SER A 82 8.13 16.86 16.09
C SER A 82 8.47 15.36 16.19
N LEU A 83 8.42 14.78 17.40
CA LEU A 83 8.65 13.35 17.61
C LEU A 83 7.55 12.50 16.95
N TYR A 84 6.28 12.81 17.24
CA TYR A 84 5.16 12.05 16.69
C TYR A 84 5.07 12.20 15.17
N GLN A 85 5.34 13.40 14.64
CA GLN A 85 5.39 13.61 13.19
C GLN A 85 6.45 12.72 12.51
N SER A 86 7.62 12.58 13.14
CA SER A 86 8.69 11.72 12.64
C SER A 86 8.30 10.24 12.67
N ILE A 87 7.68 9.77 13.76
CA ILE A 87 7.21 8.38 13.88
C ILE A 87 6.18 8.05 12.78
N PHE A 88 5.16 8.88 12.61
CA PHE A 88 4.13 8.69 11.58
C PHE A 88 4.72 8.76 10.16
N MET A 89 5.74 9.59 9.95
CA MET A 89 6.47 9.62 8.69
C MET A 89 7.16 8.29 8.39
N TYR A 90 7.93 7.75 9.35
CA TYR A 90 8.58 6.45 9.17
C TYR A 90 7.57 5.31 9.01
N MET A 91 6.46 5.35 9.74
CA MET A 91 5.36 4.39 9.57
C MET A 91 4.74 4.45 8.17
N ASN A 92 4.52 5.64 7.61
CA ASN A 92 4.02 5.78 6.25
C ASN A 92 5.02 5.26 5.21
N ILE A 93 6.31 5.53 5.40
CA ILE A 93 7.36 5.04 4.50
C ILE A 93 7.45 3.52 4.54
N SER A 94 7.47 2.93 5.74
CA SER A 94 7.50 1.47 5.88
C SER A 94 6.25 0.83 5.29
N LEU A 95 5.07 1.39 5.56
CA LEU A 95 3.81 0.95 4.96
C LEU A 95 3.87 0.94 3.43
N MET A 96 4.34 2.05 2.82
CA MET A 96 4.48 2.13 1.35
C MET A 96 5.42 1.06 0.80
N ILE A 97 6.59 0.86 1.40
CA ILE A 97 7.56 -0.14 0.96
C ILE A 97 7.00 -1.56 1.10
N PHE A 98 6.50 -1.92 2.29
CA PHE A 98 6.00 -3.26 2.56
C PHE A 98 4.78 -3.59 1.71
N THR A 99 3.83 -2.67 1.56
CA THR A 99 2.66 -2.91 0.72
C THR A 99 3.04 -3.08 -0.75
N THR A 100 4.02 -2.31 -1.25
CA THR A 100 4.55 -2.48 -2.63
C THR A 100 5.19 -3.85 -2.82
N LEU A 101 6.05 -4.26 -1.89
CA LEU A 101 6.68 -5.58 -1.93
C LEU A 101 5.66 -6.72 -1.85
N LEU A 102 4.70 -6.63 -0.92
CA LEU A 102 3.64 -7.61 -0.78
C LEU A 102 2.80 -7.72 -2.05
N PHE A 103 2.41 -6.60 -2.64
CA PHE A 103 1.63 -6.59 -3.89
C PHE A 103 2.38 -7.29 -5.03
N ILE A 104 3.65 -6.95 -5.23
CA ILE A 104 4.50 -7.59 -6.25
C ILE A 104 4.67 -9.09 -5.95
N GLN A 105 4.90 -9.46 -4.69
CA GLN A 105 5.06 -10.85 -4.28
C GLN A 105 3.79 -11.67 -4.52
N ILE A 106 2.62 -11.09 -4.26
CA ILE A 106 1.32 -11.72 -4.55
C ILE A 106 1.20 -11.96 -6.07
N LEU A 107 1.48 -10.94 -6.89
CA LEU A 107 1.44 -11.09 -8.34
C LEU A 107 2.38 -12.20 -8.85
N LEU A 108 3.62 -12.22 -8.36
CA LEU A 108 4.62 -13.22 -8.75
C LEU A 108 4.31 -14.64 -8.28
N ARG A 109 3.49 -14.81 -7.22
CA ARG A 109 3.07 -16.12 -6.73
C ARG A 109 1.86 -16.67 -7.48
N ILE A 110 1.06 -15.78 -8.06
CA ILE A 110 -0.15 -16.13 -8.82
C ILE A 110 0.20 -16.52 -10.27
N VAL A 111 1.20 -15.85 -10.86
CA VAL A 111 1.78 -16.18 -12.18
C VAL A 111 2.54 -17.50 -12.11
#